data_AF-K3X0R3-F1
#
_entry.id   AF-K3X0R3-F1
#
_cell.length_a   1.000
_cell.length_b   1.000
_cell.length_c   1.000
_cell.angle_alpha   90.00
_cell.angle_beta   90.00
_cell.angle_gamma   90.00
#
_symmetry.space_group_name_H-M   'P 1'
#
loop_
_entity.id
_entity.type
_entity.pdbx_description
1 polymer ?
#
loop_
_entity_poly.entity_id
_entity_poly.type
_entity_poly.pdbx_seq_one_letter_code
_entity_poly.pdbx_strand_id
1 'polypeptide(L)'
;ELIREVTCESPECGLLLLRVRDELRLTIESYQTLYHNSISYGRKKAVQAEAGIADLETDIQKLEYQREELEAKKNQLTHDSLFLEEQMEEERRKRSMQQTQIVQFLQTQRVELE
;
A
#
# COMPACT_ATOMS: atom_id res chain seq x y z
N GLU A 1 -31.56 8.38 55.04
CA GLU A 1 -32.43 9.15 55.94
C GLU A 1 -33.87 9.31 55.44
N LEU A 2 -34.17 9.96 54.31
CA LEU A 2 -35.55 10.13 53.81
C LEU A 2 -36.41 8.85 53.75
N ILE A 3 -35.90 7.76 53.16
CA ILE A 3 -36.64 6.47 53.14
C ILE A 3 -36.90 5.97 54.56
N ARG A 4 -35.94 6.15 55.48
CA ARG A 4 -36.07 5.72 56.88
C ARG A 4 -37.18 6.50 57.59
N GLU A 5 -37.23 7.82 57.40
CA GLU A 5 -38.27 8.69 57.94
C GLU A 5 -39.66 8.29 57.43
N VAL A 6 -39.81 8.12 56.11
CA VAL A 6 -41.09 7.69 55.50
C VAL A 6 -41.49 6.28 55.95
N THR A 7 -40.54 5.38 56.18
CA THR A 7 -40.83 4.02 56.69
C THR A 7 -41.38 4.05 58.11
N CYS A 8 -40.92 4.99 58.96
CA CYS A 8 -41.47 5.17 60.31
C CYS A 8 -42.93 5.64 60.29
N GLU A 9 -43.34 6.42 59.28
CA GLU A 9 -44.72 6.89 59.11
C GLU A 9 -45.61 5.84 58.42
N SER A 10 -45.13 5.24 57.33
CA SER A 10 -45.80 4.14 56.60
C SER A 10 -44.75 3.17 56.03
N PRO A 11 -44.76 1.90 56.50
CA PRO A 11 -43.79 0.91 56.05
C PRO A 11 -44.01 0.52 54.57
N GLU A 12 -45.23 0.56 54.05
CA GLU A 12 -45.53 0.23 52.65
C GLU A 12 -44.88 1.24 51.69
N CYS A 13 -44.99 2.54 52.00
CA CYS A 13 -44.35 3.62 51.24
C CYS A 13 -42.82 3.53 51.31
N GLY A 14 -42.27 3.23 52.49
CA GLY A 14 -40.83 3.00 52.67
C GLY A 14 -40.30 1.87 51.78
N LEU A 15 -41.02 0.75 51.72
CA LEU A 15 -40.66 -0.40 50.87
C LEU A 15 -40.74 -0.07 49.38
N LEU A 16 -41.74 0.70 48.95
CA LEU A 16 -41.87 1.14 47.56
C LEU A 16 -40.69 2.02 47.15
N LEU A 17 -40.35 3.04 47.95
CA LEU A 17 -39.23 3.94 47.70
C LEU A 17 -37.89 3.20 47.68
N LEU A 18 -37.73 2.18 48.54
CA LEU A 18 -36.56 1.31 48.54
C LEU A 18 -36.39 0.58 47.20
N ARG A 19 -37.46 -0.04 46.69
CA ARG A 19 -37.44 -0.75 45.39
C ARG A 19 -37.15 0.18 44.23
N VAL A 20 -37.81 1.33 44.17
CA VAL A 20 -37.60 2.33 43.11
C VAL A 20 -36.14 2.81 43.11
N ARG A 21 -35.57 3.09 44.30
CA ARG A 21 -34.17 3.48 44.42
C ARG A 21 -33.23 2.39 43.89
N ASP A 22 -33.48 1.14 44.22
CA ASP A 22 -32.62 0.04 43.80
C ASP A 22 -32.71 -0.22 42.29
N GLU A 23 -33.91 -0.07 41.70
CA GLU A 23 -34.11 -0.12 40.25
C GLU A 23 -33.41 1.04 39.50
N LEU A 24 -33.46 2.25 40.05
CA LEU A 24 -32.73 3.40 39.50
C LEU A 24 -31.21 3.19 39.56
N ARG A 25 -30.70 2.61 40.65
CA ARG A 25 -29.27 2.28 40.76
C ARG A 25 -28.83 1.28 39.71
N LEU A 26 -29.58 0.19 39.55
CA LEU A 26 -29.32 -0.82 38.52
C LEU A 26 -29.35 -0.19 37.11
N THR A 27 -30.33 0.68 36.86
CA THR A 27 -30.45 1.40 35.58
C THR A 27 -29.23 2.28 35.31
N ILE A 28 -28.78 3.06 36.29
CA ILE A 28 -27.58 3.92 36.17
C ILE A 28 -26.34 3.07 35.89
N GLU A 29 -26.15 1.97 36.62
CA GLU A 29 -25.01 1.05 36.43
C GLU A 29 -25.02 0.42 35.02
N SER A 30 -26.20 0.05 34.52
CA SER A 30 -26.34 -0.48 33.15
C SER A 30 -25.96 0.56 32.09
N TYR A 31 -26.38 1.82 32.26
CA TYR A 31 -26.02 2.90 31.34
C TYR A 31 -24.52 3.24 31.38
N GLN A 32 -23.91 3.23 32.57
CA GLN A 32 -22.46 3.40 32.72
C GLN A 32 -21.69 2.29 31.99
N THR A 33 -22.14 1.05 32.15
CA THR A 33 -21.56 -0.11 31.47
C THR A 33 -21.69 0.02 29.95
N LEU A 34 -22.87 0.38 29.44
CA LEU A 34 -23.10 0.59 28.01
C LEU A 34 -22.22 1.72 27.44
N TYR A 35 -22.05 2.81 28.19
CA TYR A 35 -21.20 3.93 27.79
C TYR A 35 -19.72 3.50 27.70
N HIS A 36 -19.21 2.82 28.73
CA HIS A 36 -17.85 2.30 28.73
C HIS A 36 -17.61 1.27 27.63
N ASN A 37 -18.57 0.39 27.38
CA ASN A 37 -18.51 -0.57 26.28
C ASN A 37 -18.50 0.13 24.92
N SER A 38 -19.32 1.18 24.74
CA SER A 38 -19.37 1.94 23.48
C SER A 38 -18.06 2.64 23.18
N ILE A 39 -17.44 3.29 24.18
CA ILE A 39 -16.12 3.90 24.02
C ILE A 39 -15.07 2.85 23.70
N SER A 40 -15.08 1.73 24.42
CA SER A 40 -14.13 0.64 24.20
C SER A 40 -14.25 0.05 22.80
N TYR A 41 -15.48 -0.09 22.29
CA TYR A 41 -15.75 -0.51 20.93
C TYR A 41 -15.19 0.48 19.90
N GLY A 42 -15.46 1.79 20.08
CA GLY A 42 -14.94 2.84 19.19
C GLY A 42 -13.41 2.85 19.13
N ARG A 43 -12.74 2.74 20.30
CA ARG A 43 -11.28 2.64 20.38
C ARG A 43 -10.74 1.41 19.66
N LYS A 44 -11.33 0.24 19.89
CA LYS A 44 -10.94 -1.01 19.21
C LYS A 44 -11.10 -0.89 17.69
N LYS A 45 -12.18 -0.25 17.23
CA LYS A 45 -12.40 -0.03 15.79
C LYS A 45 -11.41 0.95 15.17
N ALA A 46 -11.03 2.01 15.88
CA ALA A 46 -10.00 2.94 15.42
C ALA A 46 -8.64 2.22 15.26
N VAL A 47 -8.20 1.49 16.29
CA VAL A 47 -6.97 0.71 16.24
C VAL A 47 -7.01 -0.35 15.13
N GLN A 48 -8.16 -1.02 14.96
CA GLN A 48 -8.33 -2.01 13.87
C GLN A 48 -8.23 -1.36 12.49
N ALA A 49 -8.70 -0.12 12.31
CA ALA A 49 -8.60 0.58 11.03
C ALA A 49 -7.16 0.99 10.69
N GLU A 50 -6.35 1.26 11.70
CA GLU A 50 -4.93 1.60 11.56
C GLU A 50 -4.02 0.37 11.43
N ALA A 51 -4.52 -0.81 11.82
CA ALA A 51 -3.77 -2.05 11.75
C ALA A 51 -3.40 -2.39 10.29
N GLY A 52 -2.11 -2.62 10.05
CA GLY A 52 -1.57 -2.98 8.73
C GLY A 52 -1.24 -1.80 7.83
N ILE A 53 -1.56 -0.56 8.20
CA ILE A 53 -1.12 0.63 7.44
C ILE A 53 0.41 0.69 7.39
N ALA A 54 1.08 0.50 8.53
CA ALA A 54 2.54 0.52 8.59
C ALA A 54 3.18 -0.57 7.72
N ASP A 55 2.62 -1.78 7.72
CA ASP A 55 3.12 -2.87 6.88
C ASP A 55 2.97 -2.52 5.39
N LEU A 56 1.80 -2.01 5.00
CA LEU A 56 1.55 -1.54 3.63
C LEU A 56 2.48 -0.40 3.22
N GLU A 57 2.75 0.57 4.10
CA GLU A 57 3.70 1.66 3.84
C GLU A 57 5.11 1.11 3.59
N THR A 58 5.56 0.12 4.37
CA THR A 58 6.87 -0.50 4.13
C THR A 58 6.93 -1.26 2.80
N ASP A 59 5.84 -1.90 2.40
CA ASP A 59 5.78 -2.63 1.13
C ASP A 59 5.71 -1.68 -0.06
N ILE A 60 5.01 -0.55 0.06
CA ILE A 60 5.04 0.53 -0.93
C ILE A 60 6.48 1.02 -1.15
N GLN A 61 7.21 1.34 -0.07
CA GLN A 61 8.59 1.81 -0.17
C GLN A 61 9.52 0.78 -0.85
N LYS A 62 9.37 -0.51 -0.52
CA LYS A 62 10.14 -1.59 -1.17
C LYS A 62 9.82 -1.67 -2.66
N LEU A 63 8.54 -1.62 -3.02
CA LEU A 63 8.11 -1.71 -4.42
C LEU A 63 8.55 -0.49 -5.23
N GLU A 64 8.52 0.70 -4.64
CA GLU A 64 9.03 1.92 -5.27
C GLU A 64 10.53 1.83 -5.56
N TYR A 65 11.32 1.38 -4.58
CA TYR A 65 12.76 1.16 -4.77
C TYR A 65 13.04 0.13 -5.87
N GLN A 66 12.31 -1.00 -5.87
CA GLN A 66 12.44 -2.02 -6.91
C GLN A 66 12.07 -1.49 -8.29
N ARG A 67 11.02 -0.65 -8.38
CA ARG A 67 10.62 -0.02 -9.64
C ARG A 67 11.73 0.86 -10.18
N GLU A 68 12.30 1.73 -9.35
CA GLU A 68 13.39 2.62 -9.75
C GLU A 68 14.63 1.84 -10.20
N GLU A 69 15.00 0.78 -9.48
CA GLU A 69 16.13 -0.07 -9.86
C GLU A 69 15.90 -0.76 -11.21
N LEU A 70 14.69 -1.26 -11.45
CA LEU A 70 14.31 -1.89 -12.71
C LEU A 70 14.24 -0.89 -13.86
N GLU A 71 13.75 0.34 -13.62
CA GLU A 71 13.74 1.42 -14.61
C GLU A 71 15.16 1.83 -15.00
N ALA A 72 16.08 1.95 -14.04
CA ALA A 72 17.48 2.23 -14.31
C ALA A 72 18.13 1.13 -15.17
N LYS A 73 17.91 -0.15 -14.81
CA LYS A 73 18.41 -1.29 -15.59
C LYS A 73 17.83 -1.32 -17.00
N LYS A 74 16.53 -1.05 -17.14
CA LYS A 74 15.87 -0.96 -18.45
C LYS A 74 16.53 0.11 -19.31
N ASN A 75 16.72 1.31 -18.77
CA ASN A 75 17.31 2.43 -19.50
C ASN A 75 18.75 2.12 -19.94
N GLN A 76 19.53 1.49 -19.05
CA GLN A 76 20.90 1.06 -19.37
C GLN A 76 20.91 0.04 -20.51
N LEU A 77 20.10 -1.02 -20.42
CA LEU A 77 20.01 -2.04 -21.47
C LEU A 77 19.51 -1.48 -22.80
N THR A 78 18.58 -0.52 -22.78
CA THR A 78 18.12 0.14 -24.00
C THR A 78 19.22 0.97 -24.66
N HIS A 79 20.05 1.64 -23.86
CA HIS A 79 21.18 2.41 -24.38
C HIS A 79 22.24 1.49 -24.99
N ASP A 80 22.59 0.40 -24.29
CA ASP A 80 23.54 -0.59 -24.76
C ASP A 80 23.07 -1.26 -26.07
N SER A 81 21.78 -1.59 -26.17
CA SER A 81 21.18 -2.16 -27.37
C SER A 81 21.28 -1.21 -28.57
N LEU A 82 20.93 0.07 -28.38
CA LEU A 82 21.02 1.09 -29.44
C LEU A 82 22.47 1.28 -29.92
N PHE A 83 23.41 1.35 -28.98
CA PHE A 83 24.82 1.48 -29.31
C PHE A 83 25.34 0.29 -30.12
N LEU A 84 24.97 -0.93 -29.73
CA LEU A 84 25.34 -2.14 -30.47
C LEU A 84 24.70 -2.19 -31.86
N GLU A 85 23.44 -1.76 -32.00
CA GLU A 85 22.76 -1.68 -33.30
C GLU A 85 23.46 -0.71 -34.25
N GLU A 86 23.84 0.47 -33.77
CA GLU A 86 24.60 1.45 -34.57
C GLU A 86 25.96 0.91 -35.01
N GLN A 87 26.71 0.28 -34.10
CA GLN A 87 28.00 -0.34 -34.45
C GLN A 87 27.84 -1.45 -35.50
N MET A 88 26.81 -2.29 -35.35
CA MET A 88 26.53 -3.37 -36.29
C MET A 88 26.12 -2.85 -37.67
N GLU A 89 25.35 -1.76 -37.72
CA GLU A 89 25.03 -1.08 -38.99
C GLU A 89 26.27 -0.49 -39.65
N GLU A 90 27.13 0.18 -38.89
CA GLU A 90 28.35 0.79 -39.41
C GLU A 90 29.29 -0.27 -40.00
N GLU A 91 29.50 -1.37 -39.29
CA GLU A 91 30.28 -2.52 -39.77
C GLU A 91 29.66 -3.17 -41.01
N ARG A 92 28.33 -3.32 -41.06
CA ARG A 92 27.64 -3.80 -42.27
C ARG A 92 27.82 -2.85 -43.46
N ARG A 93 27.75 -1.52 -43.24
CA ARG A 93 27.99 -0.52 -44.29
C ARG A 93 29.43 -0.60 -44.80
N LYS A 94 30.43 -0.68 -43.92
CA LYS A 94 31.85 -0.84 -44.28
C LYS A 94 32.08 -2.10 -45.11
N ARG A 95 31.55 -3.25 -44.67
CA ARG A 95 31.65 -4.52 -45.41
C ARG A 95 31.00 -4.44 -46.79
N SER A 96 29.82 -3.83 -46.88
CA SER A 96 29.11 -3.64 -48.17
C SER A 96 29.90 -2.77 -49.14
N MET A 97 30.47 -1.65 -48.67
CA MET A 97 31.33 -0.79 -49.49
C MET A 97 32.58 -1.53 -49.98
N GLN A 98 33.28 -2.24 -49.09
CA GLN A 98 34.45 -3.05 -49.44
C GLN A 98 34.11 -4.12 -50.48
N GLN A 99 32.99 -4.84 -50.28
CA GLN A 99 32.56 -5.88 -51.19
C GLN A 99 32.19 -5.30 -52.57
N THR A 100 31.54 -4.14 -52.61
CA THR A 100 31.22 -3.44 -53.86
C THR A 100 32.49 -2.99 -54.59
N GLN A 101 33.47 -2.44 -53.87
CA GLN A 101 34.78 -2.04 -54.43
C GLN A 101 35.56 -3.24 -54.99
N ILE A 102 35.59 -4.37 -54.27
CA ILE A 102 36.24 -5.60 -54.74
C ILE A 102 35.56 -6.10 -56.02
N VAL A 103 34.23 -6.14 -56.05
CA VAL A 103 33.48 -6.56 -57.25
C VAL A 103 33.78 -5.64 -58.44
N GLN A 104 33.79 -4.32 -58.23
CA GLN A 104 34.14 -3.35 -59.27
C GLN A 104 35.57 -3.55 -59.79
N PHE A 105 36.55 -3.71 -58.88
CA PHE A 105 37.94 -3.95 -59.24
C PHE A 105 38.11 -5.23 -60.09
N LEU A 106 37.49 -6.32 -59.66
CA LEU A 106 37.52 -7.60 -60.40
C LEU A 106 36.83 -7.47 -61.77
N GLN A 107 35.75 -6.69 -61.88
CA GLN A 107 35.09 -6.42 -63.17
C GLN A 107 36.01 -5.65 -64.12
N THR A 108 36.67 -4.59 -63.66
CA THR A 108 37.64 -3.84 -64.47
C THR A 108 38.82 -4.70 -64.91
N GLN A 109 39.38 -5.52 -64.01
CA GLN A 109 40.49 -6.41 -64.34
C GLN A 109 40.08 -7.48 -65.36
N ARG A 110 38.83 -7.95 -65.32
CA ARG A 110 38.31 -8.90 -66.33
C ARG A 110 38.22 -8.25 -67.72
N VAL A 111 37.80 -6.98 -67.79
CA VAL A 111 37.70 -6.22 -69.05
C VAL A 111 39.08 -5.89 -69.61
N GLU A 112 40.10 -5.67 -68.77
CA GLU A 112 41.48 -5.42 -69.21
C GLU A 112 42.21 -6.67 -69.72
N LEU A 113 41.74 -7.87 -69.37
CA LEU A 113 42.30 -9.16 -69.77
C LEU A 113 41.58 -9.81 -70.97
N GLU A 114 40.46 -9.24 -71.41
CA GLU A 114 39.71 -9.58 -72.64
C GLU A 114 40.14 -8.68 -73.81
#